data_AF-A0A1Y4K3A0-F1
#
_entry.id   AF-A0A1Y4K3A0-F1
#
_cell.length_a   1.000
_cell.length_b   1.000
_cell.length_c   1.000
_cell.angle_alpha   90.00
_cell.angle_beta   90.00
_cell.angle_gamma   90.00
#
_symmetry.space_group_name_H-M   'P 1'
#
loop_
_entity.id
_entity.type
_entity.pdbx_description
1 polymer ?
#
loop_
_entity_poly.entity_id
_entity_poly.type
_entity_poly.pdbx_seq_one_letter_code
_entity_poly.pdbx_strand_id
1 'polypeptide(L)'
;MTEDFIDGGASPSPGAPALSFDGGYFLCAEPVPPRARARSSSGKKYVYRGTYVRALDAGELRVPACAIFFAREGRDVDYARERAGLVLGSALGVGPRTLEVDASRRLPDAGPDERALPMLVEEDVGVSLEDALRGAPVPRFSDGAELAGEPLPDPSTPEGARVAHKILFDVLCQVEALHRQGLYHRDLRSANVALRSWGPGAEGVRATLLDLEFVTGERRGLVRCAPYYDRLFAEGGLACLGRAPTLLEQDLGYLAVLAAEVLCGRAASELADDEVRDVLRSPHCPLRVGPAGAFSRRLLLRDVWREARLAGLPTVGEAYGHVSARAVAVAQGETRHAGYVDTLDRIRLERSVEMILEQQTIERLARAVFENYREHRRRDGLDVEYETFDEQPEDFRESCLEQARSYCDKVRLLGCELVLAQECDEASRVRSLSEDEVEFLARVEHDRWVEERTRAGWTYGAEKDVERRVSPYLVGWEELSDEVREYDRAPMREMIALVESAGLAVTR
;
A
#
# COMPACT_ATOMS: atom_id res chain seq x y z
N MET A 1 -58.75 -5.22 -1.02
CA MET A 1 -58.23 -6.60 -1.09
C MET A 1 -56.80 -6.45 -1.55
N THR A 2 -55.97 -6.02 -0.61
CA THR A 2 -55.03 -6.82 0.23
C THR A 2 -53.68 -6.77 -0.49
N GLU A 3 -52.78 -5.86 -0.10
CA GLU A 3 -51.84 -6.08 1.02
C GLU A 3 -51.27 -7.49 0.95
N ASP A 4 -50.01 -7.58 0.50
CA ASP A 4 -49.00 -8.55 0.91
C ASP A 4 -47.78 -8.40 -0.04
N PHE A 5 -47.07 -7.28 0.08
CA PHE A 5 -45.62 -7.33 -0.08
C PHE A 5 -45.07 -7.48 1.33
N ILE A 6 -44.45 -8.62 1.56
CA ILE A 6 -43.90 -9.05 2.85
C ILE A 6 -42.96 -7.95 3.37
N ASP A 7 -43.50 -7.17 4.31
CA ASP A 7 -42.79 -6.22 5.15
C ASP A 7 -42.04 -7.04 6.20
N GLY A 8 -40.92 -7.61 5.78
CA GLY A 8 -39.99 -8.39 6.62
C GLY A 8 -38.72 -7.62 6.96
N GLY A 9 -38.70 -6.31 6.73
CA GLY A 9 -37.55 -5.46 7.04
C GLY A 9 -37.40 -5.30 8.55
N ALA A 10 -36.16 -5.40 9.04
CA ALA A 10 -35.81 -4.99 10.38
C ALA A 10 -36.36 -3.57 10.61
N SER A 11 -37.32 -3.43 11.53
CA SER A 11 -37.99 -2.17 11.82
C SER A 11 -37.39 -1.57 13.09
N PRO A 12 -37.04 -0.27 13.11
CA PRO A 12 -36.51 0.36 14.30
C PRO A 12 -37.54 0.30 15.44
N SER A 13 -37.07 0.15 16.68
CA SER A 13 -37.92 0.24 17.86
C SER A 13 -38.73 1.55 17.85
N PRO A 14 -40.04 1.52 18.17
CA PRO A 14 -40.87 2.72 18.17
C PRO A 14 -40.26 3.83 19.02
N GLY A 15 -39.96 4.98 18.40
CA GLY A 15 -39.41 6.16 19.06
C GLY A 15 -37.88 6.32 18.99
N ALA A 16 -37.13 5.34 18.48
CA ALA A 16 -35.70 5.50 18.24
C ALA A 16 -35.45 6.49 17.08
N PRO A 17 -34.49 7.42 17.19
CA PRO A 17 -34.16 8.36 16.13
C PRO A 17 -33.48 7.62 14.97
N ALA A 18 -34.27 7.24 13.96
CA ALA A 18 -33.84 6.41 12.84
C ALA A 18 -34.12 7.04 11.47
N LEU A 19 -33.29 6.71 10.49
CA LEU A 19 -33.49 7.02 9.07
C LEU A 19 -33.73 5.70 8.32
N SER A 20 -34.86 5.54 7.65
CA SER A 20 -35.18 4.30 6.93
C SER A 20 -34.76 4.36 5.46
N PHE A 21 -34.34 3.20 4.95
CA PHE A 21 -33.89 2.95 3.59
C PHE A 21 -34.52 1.64 3.07
N ASP A 22 -34.36 1.36 1.78
CA ASP A 22 -34.88 0.13 1.20
C ASP A 22 -34.12 -1.09 1.76
N GLY A 23 -34.80 -1.86 2.61
CA GLY A 23 -34.25 -3.06 3.24
C GLY A 23 -33.38 -2.82 4.49
N GLY A 24 -33.33 -1.58 5.01
CA GLY A 24 -32.52 -1.26 6.19
C GLY A 24 -32.83 0.11 6.81
N TYR A 25 -32.11 0.45 7.88
CA TYR A 25 -32.23 1.73 8.57
C TYR A 25 -30.94 2.11 9.26
N PHE A 26 -30.74 3.41 9.46
CA PHE A 26 -29.67 3.98 10.28
C PHE A 26 -30.24 4.40 11.64
N LEU A 27 -29.74 3.82 12.72
CA LEU A 27 -30.02 4.21 14.10
C LEU A 27 -29.04 5.29 14.53
N CYS A 28 -29.52 6.49 14.84
CA CYS A 28 -28.66 7.53 15.40
C CYS A 28 -28.17 7.13 16.79
N ALA A 29 -26.93 7.47 17.11
CA ALA A 29 -26.43 7.36 18.48
C ALA A 29 -27.28 8.22 19.43
N GLU A 30 -27.61 7.67 20.60
CA GLU A 30 -28.39 8.38 21.63
C GLU A 30 -27.47 8.94 22.72
N PRO A 31 -27.70 10.21 23.17
CA PRO A 31 -28.67 11.16 22.62
C PRO A 31 -28.20 11.73 21.27
N VAL A 32 -29.16 12.02 20.37
CA VAL A 32 -28.84 12.66 19.08
C VAL A 32 -28.13 13.99 19.34
N PRO A 33 -26.91 14.19 18.81
CA PRO A 33 -26.18 15.43 19.06
C PRO A 33 -26.92 16.61 18.44
N PRO A 34 -26.98 17.78 19.12
CA PRO A 34 -27.54 18.98 18.51
C PRO A 34 -26.72 19.36 17.27
N ARG A 35 -27.36 19.98 16.27
CA ARG A 35 -26.70 20.44 15.01
C ARG A 35 -25.38 21.17 15.20
N ALA A 36 -25.23 21.96 16.27
CA ALA A 36 -23.98 22.66 16.56
C ALA A 36 -22.80 21.69 16.78
N ARG A 37 -23.05 20.52 17.37
CA ARG A 37 -22.06 19.45 17.59
C ARG A 37 -21.93 18.50 16.41
N ALA A 38 -23.01 18.28 15.66
CA ALA A 38 -22.98 17.44 14.45
C ALA A 38 -22.28 18.13 13.26
N ARG A 39 -21.91 19.40 13.38
CA ARG A 39 -21.34 20.16 12.26
C ARG A 39 -19.90 19.75 11.98
N SER A 40 -19.58 19.49 10.71
CA SER A 40 -18.20 19.25 10.28
C SER A 40 -17.31 20.47 10.54
N SER A 41 -15.99 20.25 10.60
CA SER A 41 -14.97 21.32 10.75
C SER A 41 -15.08 22.40 9.67
N SER A 42 -15.41 22.01 8.43
CA SER A 42 -15.66 22.93 7.31
C SER A 42 -16.99 23.68 7.38
N GLY A 43 -17.88 23.30 8.30
CA GLY A 43 -19.23 23.86 8.42
C GLY A 43 -20.20 23.49 7.30
N LYS A 44 -19.76 22.67 6.34
CA LYS A 44 -20.48 22.31 5.11
C LYS A 44 -21.44 21.13 5.27
N LYS A 45 -21.14 20.22 6.20
CA LYS A 45 -21.85 18.96 6.41
C LYS A 45 -22.39 18.87 7.84
N TYR A 46 -23.49 18.16 8.01
CA TYR A 46 -23.89 17.60 9.31
C TYR A 46 -23.59 16.11 9.31
N VAL A 47 -22.89 15.63 10.33
CA VAL A 47 -22.45 14.25 10.48
C VAL A 47 -23.08 13.70 11.76
N TYR A 48 -23.90 12.67 11.60
CA TYR A 48 -24.50 11.94 12.72
C TYR A 48 -23.89 10.54 12.75
N ARG A 49 -23.36 10.13 13.91
CA ARG A 49 -22.84 8.78 14.12
C ARG A 49 -23.97 7.86 14.60
N GLY A 50 -23.85 6.57 14.31
CA GLY A 50 -24.88 5.61 14.61
C GLY A 50 -24.55 4.20 14.14
N THR A 51 -25.57 3.36 14.04
CA THR A 51 -25.46 1.99 13.53
C THR A 51 -26.38 1.84 12.33
N TYR A 52 -25.81 1.47 11.19
CA TYR A 52 -26.57 1.04 10.04
C TYR A 52 -26.94 -0.44 10.20
N VAL A 53 -28.23 -0.73 10.01
CA VAL A 53 -28.82 -2.06 10.14
C VAL A 53 -29.46 -2.41 8.80
N ARG A 54 -29.13 -3.58 8.26
CA ARG A 54 -29.74 -4.10 7.03
C ARG A 54 -30.15 -5.55 7.21
N ALA A 55 -31.37 -5.86 6.81
CA ALA A 55 -31.84 -7.24 6.79
C ALA A 55 -31.17 -7.99 5.62
N LEU A 56 -30.67 -9.19 5.91
CA LEU A 56 -30.12 -10.14 4.95
C LEU A 56 -30.86 -11.46 5.08
N ASP A 57 -30.80 -12.30 4.04
CA ASP A 57 -31.45 -13.62 4.05
C ASP A 57 -30.96 -14.53 5.21
N ALA A 58 -29.75 -14.29 5.70
CA ALA A 58 -29.08 -15.07 6.76
C ALA A 58 -29.00 -14.36 8.13
N GLY A 59 -29.64 -13.19 8.30
CA GLY A 59 -29.63 -12.43 9.57
C GLY A 59 -29.60 -10.92 9.37
N GLU A 60 -29.14 -10.17 10.37
CA GLU A 60 -28.99 -8.71 10.28
C GLU A 60 -27.51 -8.32 10.16
N LEU A 61 -27.21 -7.45 9.20
CA LEU A 61 -25.94 -6.74 9.14
C LEU A 61 -26.04 -5.50 10.03
N ARG A 62 -25.11 -5.38 10.98
CA ARG A 62 -24.93 -4.18 11.82
C ARG A 62 -23.54 -3.61 11.63
N VAL A 63 -23.47 -2.34 11.23
CA VAL A 63 -22.21 -1.65 10.92
C VAL A 63 -22.23 -0.27 11.60
N PRO A 64 -21.20 0.12 12.36
CA PRO A 64 -21.05 1.49 12.82
C PRO A 64 -20.93 2.40 11.60
N ALA A 65 -21.70 3.49 11.59
CA ALA A 65 -21.92 4.28 10.39
C ALA A 65 -22.02 5.77 10.69
N CYS A 66 -21.75 6.58 9.68
CA CYS A 66 -21.93 8.01 9.65
C CYS A 66 -23.00 8.38 8.62
N ALA A 67 -24.07 9.04 9.05
CA ALA A 67 -25.03 9.70 8.17
C ALA A 67 -24.59 11.15 7.92
N ILE A 68 -24.26 11.46 6.67
CA ILE A 68 -23.66 12.74 6.28
C ILE A 68 -24.65 13.52 5.43
N PHE A 69 -25.07 14.70 5.89
CA PHE A 69 -26.00 15.60 5.22
C PHE A 69 -25.30 16.84 4.69
N PHE A 70 -25.59 17.23 3.44
CA PHE A 70 -24.92 18.35 2.75
C PHE A 70 -25.79 19.63 2.78
N ALA A 71 -25.30 20.70 3.41
CA ALA A 71 -26.17 21.77 3.92
C ALA A 71 -25.98 23.19 3.30
N ARG A 72 -25.03 23.43 2.38
CA ARG A 72 -24.72 24.79 1.85
C ARG A 72 -25.03 24.98 0.34
N GLU A 73 -24.95 26.23 -0.14
CA GLU A 73 -24.86 26.53 -1.58
C GLU A 73 -23.72 25.73 -2.23
N GLY A 74 -23.98 25.11 -3.38
CA GLY A 74 -23.05 24.18 -4.03
C GLY A 74 -23.08 22.74 -3.48
N ARG A 75 -24.00 22.43 -2.54
CA ARG A 75 -24.18 21.08 -1.96
C ARG A 75 -24.28 19.95 -2.98
N ASP A 76 -24.85 20.19 -4.15
CA ASP A 76 -25.03 19.15 -5.16
C ASP A 76 -23.67 18.75 -5.78
N VAL A 77 -22.75 19.71 -5.92
CA VAL A 77 -21.37 19.48 -6.38
C VAL A 77 -20.55 18.79 -5.30
N ASP A 78 -20.65 19.25 -4.04
CA ASP A 78 -19.94 18.64 -2.91
C ASP A 78 -20.43 17.19 -2.68
N TYR A 79 -21.74 16.95 -2.76
CA TYR A 79 -22.34 15.60 -2.68
C TYR A 79 -21.91 14.72 -3.86
N ALA A 80 -21.97 15.23 -5.09
CA ALA A 80 -21.54 14.47 -6.26
C ALA A 80 -20.05 14.10 -6.21
N ARG A 81 -19.19 15.00 -5.71
CA ARG A 81 -17.76 14.74 -5.52
C ARG A 81 -17.52 13.65 -4.47
N GLU A 82 -18.13 13.77 -3.29
CA GLU A 82 -17.97 12.77 -2.22
C GLU A 82 -18.45 11.39 -2.67
N ARG A 83 -19.64 11.36 -3.28
CA ARG A 83 -20.23 10.13 -3.81
C ARG A 83 -19.33 9.49 -4.87
N ALA A 84 -18.74 10.28 -5.77
CA ALA A 84 -17.83 9.75 -6.78
C ALA A 84 -16.56 9.14 -6.15
N GLY A 85 -15.97 9.80 -5.16
CA GLY A 85 -14.81 9.28 -4.43
C GLY A 85 -15.11 7.97 -3.71
N LEU A 86 -16.24 7.90 -3.01
CA LEU A 86 -16.69 6.70 -2.29
C LEU A 86 -17.02 5.52 -3.21
N VAL A 87 -17.72 5.77 -4.31
CA VAL A 87 -18.02 4.73 -5.31
C VAL A 87 -16.75 4.20 -5.96
N LEU A 88 -15.81 5.10 -6.30
CA LEU A 88 -14.52 4.71 -6.85
C LEU A 88 -13.69 3.92 -5.83
N GLY A 89 -13.59 4.40 -4.59
CA GLY A 89 -12.94 3.70 -3.49
C GLY A 89 -13.53 2.30 -3.28
N SER A 90 -14.85 2.19 -3.19
CA SER A 90 -15.54 0.92 -3.03
C SER A 90 -15.28 -0.05 -4.19
N ALA A 91 -15.17 0.44 -5.43
CA ALA A 91 -14.83 -0.40 -6.58
C ALA A 91 -13.38 -0.93 -6.54
N LEU A 92 -12.49 -0.18 -5.90
CA LEU A 92 -11.08 -0.51 -5.72
C LEU A 92 -10.78 -1.24 -4.40
N GLY A 93 -11.77 -1.37 -3.52
CA GLY A 93 -11.57 -1.89 -2.16
C GLY A 93 -10.78 -0.94 -1.25
N VAL A 94 -10.85 0.36 -1.53
CA VAL A 94 -10.12 1.43 -0.83
C VAL A 94 -11.09 2.34 -0.09
N GLY A 95 -10.78 2.66 1.16
CA GLY A 95 -11.55 3.60 1.96
C GLY A 95 -12.83 3.03 2.60
N PRO A 96 -13.65 3.88 3.22
CA PRO A 96 -14.83 3.45 3.97
C PRO A 96 -15.86 2.80 3.05
N ARG A 97 -16.55 1.76 3.56
CA ARG A 97 -17.65 1.15 2.81
C ARG A 97 -18.78 2.15 2.63
N THR A 98 -19.26 2.25 1.40
CA THR A 98 -20.47 3.00 1.08
C THR A 98 -21.69 2.13 1.42
N LEU A 99 -22.53 2.61 2.34
CA LEU A 99 -23.70 1.86 2.82
C LEU A 99 -24.98 2.31 2.11
N GLU A 100 -25.17 3.62 1.98
CA GLU A 100 -26.30 4.23 1.26
C GLU A 100 -25.85 5.44 0.46
N VAL A 101 -26.30 5.51 -0.79
CA VAL A 101 -26.06 6.66 -1.69
C VAL A 101 -27.34 7.36 -2.12
N ASP A 102 -28.50 7.00 -1.56
CA ASP A 102 -29.80 7.41 -2.07
C ASP A 102 -30.45 8.64 -1.40
N ALA A 103 -31.38 9.23 -2.13
CA ALA A 103 -31.77 10.62 -2.24
C ALA A 103 -32.46 11.20 -0.99
N SER A 104 -31.81 12.23 -0.46
CA SER A 104 -32.36 13.28 0.40
C SER A 104 -33.23 12.84 1.59
N ARG A 105 -32.72 13.04 2.80
CA ARG A 105 -33.48 12.81 4.04
C ARG A 105 -33.58 14.10 4.85
N ARG A 106 -34.60 14.19 5.71
CA ARG A 106 -34.65 15.26 6.72
C ARG A 106 -33.62 14.96 7.81
N LEU A 107 -33.05 16.01 8.41
CA LEU A 107 -32.16 15.86 9.55
C LEU A 107 -32.89 15.14 10.71
N PRO A 108 -32.20 14.34 11.53
CA PRO A 108 -32.80 13.68 12.69
C PRO A 108 -33.49 14.64 13.67
N ASP A 109 -33.01 15.88 13.76
CA ASP A 109 -33.56 16.96 14.58
C ASP A 109 -34.27 18.05 13.74
N ALA A 110 -34.79 17.71 12.56
CA ALA A 110 -35.54 18.62 11.69
C ALA A 110 -36.89 19.03 12.28
N GLY A 111 -37.18 20.33 12.28
CA GLY A 111 -38.53 20.85 12.52
C GLY A 111 -39.51 20.48 11.39
N PRO A 112 -40.82 20.68 11.58
CA PRO A 112 -41.86 20.25 10.64
C PRO A 112 -41.70 20.81 9.22
N ASP A 113 -41.22 22.05 9.12
CA ASP A 113 -41.13 22.81 7.86
C ASP A 113 -39.74 22.70 7.19
N GLU A 114 -38.81 21.98 7.79
CA GLU A 114 -37.45 21.85 7.26
C GLU A 114 -37.37 20.81 6.14
N ARG A 115 -36.73 21.20 5.03
CA ARG A 115 -36.61 20.40 3.82
C ARG A 115 -35.59 19.27 3.98
N ALA A 116 -35.78 18.20 3.20
CA ALA A 116 -34.78 17.16 3.06
C ALA A 116 -33.49 17.71 2.42
N LEU A 117 -32.35 17.18 2.86
CA LEU A 117 -31.02 17.50 2.35
C LEU A 117 -30.40 16.27 1.69
N PRO A 118 -29.64 16.44 0.60
CA PRO A 118 -28.82 15.35 0.05
C PRO A 118 -27.97 14.75 1.15
N MET A 119 -27.89 13.43 1.18
CA MET A 119 -27.18 12.71 2.21
C MET A 119 -26.59 11.41 1.67
N LEU A 120 -25.63 10.85 2.40
CA LEU A 120 -25.12 9.50 2.20
C LEU A 120 -24.82 8.86 3.55
N VAL A 121 -24.82 7.52 3.58
CA VAL A 121 -24.37 6.74 4.74
C VAL A 121 -23.11 6.01 4.35
N GLU A 122 -22.06 6.19 5.13
CA GLU A 122 -20.80 5.46 5.02
C GLU A 122 -20.46 4.77 6.34
N GLU A 123 -19.56 3.80 6.28
CA GLU A 123 -18.97 3.17 7.45
C GLU A 123 -18.25 4.20 8.33
N ASP A 124 -18.52 4.16 9.64
CA ASP A 124 -17.73 4.91 10.62
C ASP A 124 -16.43 4.14 10.85
N VAL A 125 -15.37 4.60 10.20
CA VAL A 125 -14.03 4.00 10.26
C VAL A 125 -13.23 4.38 11.50
N GLY A 126 -13.84 5.10 12.45
CA GLY A 126 -13.32 5.30 13.80
C GLY A 126 -12.57 6.61 14.01
N VAL A 127 -11.32 6.50 14.48
CA VAL A 127 -10.45 7.63 14.88
C VAL A 127 -9.30 7.79 13.90
N SER A 128 -8.80 9.00 13.66
CA SER A 128 -7.61 9.17 12.81
C SER A 128 -6.40 8.47 13.44
N LEU A 129 -5.51 7.91 12.62
CA LEU A 129 -4.26 7.31 13.08
C LEU A 129 -3.41 8.37 13.79
N GLU A 130 -3.41 9.61 13.29
CA GLU A 130 -2.71 10.72 13.94
C GLU A 130 -3.18 10.97 15.39
N ASP A 131 -4.49 10.98 15.62
CA ASP A 131 -5.05 11.13 16.97
C ASP A 131 -4.80 9.87 17.82
N ALA A 132 -4.88 8.68 17.22
CA ALA A 132 -4.61 7.42 17.91
C ALA A 132 -3.16 7.32 18.40
N LEU A 133 -2.20 7.78 17.59
CA LEU A 133 -0.79 7.90 17.97
C LEU A 133 -0.57 8.90 19.12
N ARG A 134 -1.45 9.90 19.26
CA ARG A 134 -1.48 10.83 20.41
C ARG A 134 -2.25 10.30 21.62
N GLY A 135 -2.66 9.03 21.59
CA GLY A 135 -3.32 8.34 22.69
C GLY A 135 -4.85 8.41 22.66
N ALA A 136 -5.47 8.89 21.57
CA ALA A 136 -6.91 8.75 21.42
C ALA A 136 -7.30 7.26 21.34
N PRO A 137 -8.35 6.82 22.07
CA PRO A 137 -8.76 5.42 22.05
C PRO A 137 -9.31 5.04 20.67
N VAL A 138 -8.83 3.91 20.13
CA VAL A 138 -9.35 3.29 18.91
C VAL A 138 -10.71 2.68 19.22
N PRO A 139 -11.82 3.16 18.60
CA PRO A 139 -13.15 2.62 18.84
C PRO A 139 -13.22 1.13 18.50
N ARG A 140 -13.94 0.36 19.33
CA ARG A 140 -14.10 -1.07 19.13
C ARG A 140 -15.56 -1.40 18.89
N PHE A 141 -15.82 -2.18 17.85
CA PHE A 141 -17.14 -2.69 17.51
C PHE A 141 -17.09 -4.21 17.48
N SER A 142 -17.95 -4.87 18.26
CA SER A 142 -18.05 -6.35 18.28
C SER A 142 -19.50 -6.73 18.43
N ASP A 143 -19.91 -7.82 17.79
CA ASP A 143 -21.24 -8.42 17.96
C ASP A 143 -22.41 -7.43 17.79
N GLY A 144 -22.24 -6.47 16.87
CA GLY A 144 -23.29 -5.48 16.55
C GLY A 144 -23.43 -4.33 17.55
N ALA A 145 -22.46 -4.12 18.44
CA ALA A 145 -22.44 -3.05 19.44
C ALA A 145 -21.10 -2.31 19.52
N GLU A 146 -21.16 -1.01 19.85
CA GLU A 146 -20.00 -0.21 20.23
C GLU A 146 -19.52 -0.59 21.63
N LEU A 147 -18.22 -0.80 21.76
CA LEU A 147 -17.52 -1.08 23.01
C LEU A 147 -16.61 0.10 23.36
N ALA A 148 -16.11 0.14 24.60
CA ALA A 148 -15.09 1.10 24.97
C ALA A 148 -13.86 0.93 24.07
N GLY A 149 -13.41 2.03 23.47
CA GLY A 149 -12.17 2.03 22.69
C GLY A 149 -10.94 1.89 23.58
N GLU A 150 -9.86 1.38 23.01
CA GLU A 150 -8.58 1.18 23.69
C GLU A 150 -7.48 1.97 22.98
N PRO A 151 -6.51 2.56 23.70
CA PRO A 151 -5.37 3.21 23.06
C PRO A 151 -4.54 2.19 22.28
N LEU A 152 -3.77 2.66 21.30
CA LEU A 152 -2.82 1.79 20.61
C LEU A 152 -1.80 1.22 21.61
N PRO A 153 -1.54 -0.10 21.58
CA PRO A 153 -0.46 -0.69 22.36
C PRO A 153 0.90 -0.16 21.92
N ASP A 154 1.84 -0.06 22.87
CA ASP A 154 3.22 0.37 22.61
C ASP A 154 3.89 -0.58 21.59
N PRO A 155 4.38 -0.08 20.43
CA PRO A 155 5.00 -0.91 19.39
C PRO A 155 6.22 -1.72 19.84
N SER A 156 6.87 -1.36 20.94
CA SER A 156 7.97 -2.15 21.52
C SER A 156 7.51 -3.45 22.17
N THR A 157 6.22 -3.59 22.45
CA THR A 157 5.62 -4.83 22.95
C THR A 157 5.30 -5.80 21.81
N PRO A 158 5.29 -7.13 22.04
CA PRO A 158 4.94 -8.09 20.99
C PRO A 158 3.56 -7.85 20.37
N GLU A 159 2.56 -7.45 21.17
CA GLU A 159 1.22 -7.12 20.66
C GLU A 159 1.21 -5.80 19.88
N GLY A 160 1.89 -4.77 20.41
CA GLY A 160 2.04 -3.49 19.71
C GLY A 160 2.72 -3.61 18.37
N ALA A 161 3.79 -4.41 18.28
CA ALA A 161 4.46 -4.70 17.02
C ALA A 161 3.48 -5.34 16.00
N ARG A 162 2.67 -6.32 16.42
CA ARG A 162 1.67 -6.93 15.52
C ARG A 162 0.61 -5.91 15.08
N VAL A 163 0.13 -5.06 15.98
CA VAL A 163 -0.84 -4.00 15.64
C VAL A 163 -0.24 -2.99 14.66
N ALA A 164 1.02 -2.58 14.87
CA ALA A 164 1.74 -1.68 13.97
C ALA A 164 1.85 -2.29 12.56
N HIS A 165 2.33 -3.54 12.44
CA HIS A 165 2.42 -4.24 11.17
C HIS A 165 1.04 -4.50 10.53
N LYS A 166 -0.02 -4.69 11.32
CA LYS A 166 -1.40 -4.78 10.80
C LYS A 166 -1.87 -3.49 10.17
N ILE A 167 -1.61 -2.35 10.82
CA ILE A 167 -1.96 -1.02 10.30
C ILE A 167 -1.23 -0.79 8.97
N LEU A 168 0.07 -1.09 8.91
CA LEU A 168 0.85 -0.98 7.69
C LEU A 168 0.35 -1.90 6.59
N PHE A 169 0.05 -3.16 6.91
CA PHE A 169 -0.53 -4.11 5.97
C PHE A 169 -1.80 -3.55 5.30
N ASP A 170 -2.75 -3.04 6.09
CA ASP A 170 -4.01 -2.52 5.57
C ASP A 170 -3.83 -1.26 4.70
N VAL A 171 -2.93 -0.35 5.11
CA VAL A 171 -2.59 0.85 4.35
C VAL A 171 -1.92 0.48 3.03
N LEU A 172 -0.92 -0.40 3.07
CA LEU A 172 -0.18 -0.83 1.88
C LEU A 172 -1.08 -1.59 0.91
N CYS A 173 -2.01 -2.43 1.39
CA CYS A 173 -3.00 -3.09 0.52
C CYS A 173 -3.82 -2.06 -0.29
N GLN A 174 -4.27 -1.00 0.37
CA GLN A 174 -5.07 0.03 -0.29
C GLN A 174 -4.24 0.87 -1.24
N VAL A 175 -3.03 1.28 -0.85
CA VAL A 175 -2.15 2.05 -1.73
C VAL A 175 -1.68 1.23 -2.94
N GLU A 176 -1.39 -0.05 -2.75
CA GLU A 176 -1.04 -0.96 -3.86
C GLU A 176 -2.18 -1.09 -4.87
N ALA A 177 -3.43 -1.19 -4.40
CA ALA A 177 -4.62 -1.21 -5.24
C ALA A 177 -4.76 0.09 -6.07
N LEU A 178 -4.47 1.26 -5.48
CA LEU A 178 -4.46 2.54 -6.17
C LEU A 178 -3.33 2.61 -7.22
N HIS A 179 -2.10 2.28 -6.81
CA HIS A 179 -0.91 2.36 -7.64
C HIS A 179 -1.01 1.46 -8.88
N ARG A 180 -1.62 0.27 -8.76
CA ARG A 180 -1.93 -0.61 -9.91
C ARG A 180 -2.80 0.04 -10.98
N GLN A 181 -3.62 1.00 -10.59
CA GLN A 181 -4.51 1.75 -11.48
C GLN A 181 -3.91 3.11 -11.87
N GLY A 182 -2.66 3.42 -11.51
CA GLY A 182 -2.07 4.73 -11.74
C GLY A 182 -2.75 5.87 -11.00
N LEU A 183 -3.42 5.53 -9.90
CA LEU A 183 -4.02 6.48 -8.98
C LEU A 183 -3.04 6.69 -7.83
N TYR A 184 -2.80 7.95 -7.47
CA TYR A 184 -1.97 8.32 -6.33
C TYR A 184 -2.79 9.13 -5.33
N HIS A 185 -2.52 8.94 -4.05
CA HIS A 185 -3.29 9.57 -2.98
C HIS A 185 -2.82 11.02 -2.79
N ARG A 186 -3.70 12.00 -2.95
CA ARG A 186 -3.29 13.42 -2.99
C ARG A 186 -2.60 13.92 -1.72
N ASP A 187 -3.03 13.45 -0.55
CA ASP A 187 -2.51 13.85 0.77
C ASP A 187 -2.38 12.63 1.69
N LEU A 188 -1.45 11.72 1.36
CA LEU A 188 -1.26 10.50 2.15
C LEU A 188 -0.53 10.84 3.47
N ARG A 189 -1.22 10.71 4.60
CA ARG A 189 -0.69 11.02 5.93
C ARG A 189 -1.49 10.33 7.01
N SER A 190 -0.95 10.24 8.23
CA SER A 190 -1.63 9.63 9.38
C SER A 190 -2.99 10.26 9.71
N ALA A 191 -3.21 11.54 9.40
CA ALA A 191 -4.51 12.19 9.58
C ALA A 191 -5.59 11.70 8.59
N ASN A 192 -5.17 11.17 7.44
CA ASN A 192 -6.05 10.60 6.40
C ASN A 192 -6.01 9.06 6.41
N VAL A 193 -5.65 8.47 7.55
CA VAL A 193 -5.85 7.05 7.82
C VAL A 193 -6.72 6.96 9.07
N ALA A 194 -7.77 6.16 9.04
CA ALA A 194 -8.64 5.93 10.18
C ALA A 194 -8.52 4.52 10.71
N LEU A 195 -8.63 4.38 12.03
CA LEU A 195 -8.55 3.13 12.77
C LEU A 195 -9.85 2.82 13.47
N ARG A 196 -10.29 1.57 13.31
CA ARG A 196 -11.35 0.94 14.12
C ARG A 196 -11.00 -0.51 14.39
N SER A 197 -11.32 -0.98 15.59
CA SER A 197 -11.21 -2.38 15.96
C SER A 197 -12.56 -3.10 15.79
N TRP A 198 -12.53 -4.30 15.20
CA TRP A 198 -13.66 -5.21 14.99
C TRP A 198 -13.61 -6.46 15.89
N GLY A 199 -12.68 -6.48 16.84
CA GLY A 199 -12.35 -7.65 17.64
C GLY A 199 -11.10 -7.41 18.48
N PRO A 200 -10.78 -8.32 19.41
CA PRO A 200 -9.53 -8.21 20.16
C PRO A 200 -8.31 -8.38 19.24
N GLY A 201 -7.13 -8.02 19.76
CA GLY A 201 -5.86 -8.29 19.10
C GLY A 201 -5.60 -7.46 17.84
N ALA A 202 -4.53 -7.83 17.13
CA ALA A 202 -4.08 -7.13 15.93
C ALA A 202 -5.05 -7.38 14.77
N GLU A 203 -5.51 -8.62 14.62
CA GLU A 203 -6.46 -9.05 13.60
C GLU A 203 -7.77 -8.24 13.59
N GLY A 204 -8.19 -7.73 14.75
CA GLY A 204 -9.37 -6.88 14.87
C GLY A 204 -9.15 -5.46 14.37
N VAL A 205 -7.92 -4.95 14.36
CA VAL A 205 -7.61 -3.58 13.93
C VAL A 205 -7.72 -3.47 12.41
N ARG A 206 -8.50 -2.49 11.95
CA ARG A 206 -8.60 -2.08 10.55
C ARG A 206 -8.10 -0.65 10.39
N ALA A 207 -7.14 -0.46 9.48
CA ALA A 207 -6.74 0.85 9.00
C ALA A 207 -7.36 1.14 7.62
N THR A 208 -7.96 2.31 7.44
CA THR A 208 -8.71 2.67 6.23
C THR A 208 -8.27 4.04 5.71
N LEU A 209 -7.97 4.15 4.42
CA LEU A 209 -7.64 5.46 3.81
C LEU A 209 -8.89 6.36 3.80
N LEU A 210 -8.69 7.62 4.15
CA LEU A 210 -9.69 8.69 4.11
C LEU A 210 -9.34 9.70 3.03
N ASP A 211 -10.25 10.65 2.78
CA ASP A 211 -10.03 11.76 1.86
C ASP A 211 -9.54 11.28 0.48
N LEU A 212 -10.39 10.43 -0.14
CA LEU A 212 -10.15 9.70 -1.40
C LEU A 212 -10.06 10.61 -2.65
N GLU A 213 -9.34 11.72 -2.53
CA GLU A 213 -8.94 12.59 -3.62
C GLU A 213 -7.73 11.97 -4.31
N PHE A 214 -7.97 11.30 -5.44
CA PHE A 214 -6.91 10.69 -6.24
C PHE A 214 -6.43 11.62 -7.34
N VAL A 215 -5.14 11.52 -7.65
CA VAL A 215 -4.48 12.23 -8.74
C VAL A 215 -3.85 11.24 -9.71
N THR A 216 -3.78 11.62 -10.99
CA THR A 216 -3.19 10.84 -12.08
C THR A 216 -2.15 11.67 -12.84
N GLY A 217 -1.34 11.03 -13.68
CA GLY A 217 -0.41 11.69 -14.59
C GLY A 217 0.97 12.01 -14.02
N GLU A 218 1.86 12.47 -14.91
CA GLU A 218 3.25 12.87 -14.61
C GLU A 218 3.37 14.22 -13.89
N ARG A 219 2.40 14.62 -13.06
CA ARG A 219 2.59 15.87 -12.29
C ARG A 219 3.85 15.72 -11.44
N ARG A 220 4.76 16.68 -11.64
CA ARG A 220 5.97 16.83 -10.84
C ARG A 220 5.79 17.99 -9.87
N GLY A 221 6.30 17.79 -8.66
CA GLY A 221 6.23 18.79 -7.60
C GLY A 221 5.22 18.42 -6.52
N LEU A 222 5.47 18.94 -5.32
CA LEU A 222 4.74 18.61 -4.12
C LEU A 222 3.29 19.09 -4.25
N VAL A 223 2.36 18.16 -4.42
CA VAL A 223 0.94 18.45 -4.31
C VAL A 223 0.65 18.64 -2.82
N ARG A 224 0.29 19.88 -2.43
CA ARG A 224 -0.07 20.33 -1.07
C ARG A 224 -0.18 19.22 -0.02
N CYS A 225 0.90 18.99 0.72
CA CYS A 225 0.92 18.16 1.92
C CYS A 225 1.26 19.01 3.14
N ALA A 226 1.18 18.41 4.32
CA ALA A 226 1.64 19.08 5.52
C ALA A 226 3.13 19.45 5.40
N PRO A 227 3.54 20.65 5.86
CA PRO A 227 4.93 21.13 5.76
C PRO A 227 5.99 20.17 6.30
N TYR A 228 5.60 19.29 7.23
CA TYR A 228 6.46 18.26 7.79
C TYR A 228 6.95 17.25 6.75
N TYR A 229 6.06 16.74 5.88
CA TYR A 229 6.48 15.78 4.88
C TYR A 229 7.33 16.44 3.79
N ASP A 230 7.06 17.72 3.46
CA ASP A 230 7.89 18.51 2.56
C ASP A 230 9.30 18.72 3.13
N ARG A 231 9.42 18.95 4.45
CA ARG A 231 10.71 19.04 5.14
C ARG A 231 11.50 17.75 5.02
N LEU A 232 10.88 16.59 5.00
CA LEU A 232 11.62 15.32 4.91
C LEU A 232 12.23 15.06 3.52
N PHE A 233 11.58 15.54 2.45
CA PHE A 233 12.16 15.58 1.10
C PHE A 233 13.26 16.64 0.93
N ALA A 234 13.34 17.63 1.82
CA ALA A 234 14.32 18.71 1.76
C ALA A 234 15.53 18.48 2.71
N GLU A 235 15.25 18.30 4.01
CA GLU A 235 16.21 18.21 5.11
C GLU A 235 16.27 16.80 5.73
N GLY A 236 15.18 16.03 5.64
CA GLY A 236 15.06 14.70 6.25
C GLY A 236 15.80 13.58 5.53
N GLY A 237 16.42 13.88 4.39
CA GLY A 237 17.26 12.93 3.66
C GLY A 237 16.51 12.03 2.69
N LEU A 238 15.19 12.13 2.53
CA LEU A 238 14.49 11.45 1.43
C LEU A 238 14.82 12.15 0.11
N ALA A 239 15.49 11.45 -0.81
CA ALA A 239 16.08 12.06 -1.99
C ALA A 239 15.35 11.62 -3.27
N CYS A 240 14.86 12.60 -4.03
CA CYS A 240 14.46 12.42 -5.42
C CYS A 240 15.60 12.96 -6.31
N LEU A 241 16.45 12.04 -6.80
CA LEU A 241 17.65 12.28 -7.64
C LEU A 241 17.58 13.57 -8.47
N GLY A 242 18.13 14.67 -7.93
CA GLY A 242 18.31 15.96 -8.60
C GLY A 242 17.07 16.62 -9.23
N ARG A 243 15.84 16.15 -8.96
CA ARG A 243 14.61 16.64 -9.61
C ARG A 243 13.40 16.61 -8.69
N ALA A 244 12.36 17.34 -9.07
CA ALA A 244 11.07 17.27 -8.37
C ALA A 244 10.49 15.84 -8.38
N PRO A 245 9.92 15.37 -7.24
CA PRO A 245 9.28 14.06 -7.15
C PRO A 245 8.12 13.94 -8.14
N THR A 246 7.93 12.73 -8.68
CA THR A 246 6.66 12.32 -9.29
C THR A 246 5.62 12.06 -8.20
N LEU A 247 4.33 11.98 -8.56
CA LEU A 247 3.26 11.64 -7.61
C LEU A 247 3.47 10.28 -6.93
N LEU A 248 3.93 9.27 -7.68
CA LEU A 248 4.30 7.97 -7.13
C LEU A 248 5.42 8.10 -6.10
N GLU A 249 6.46 8.87 -6.43
CA GLU A 249 7.58 9.07 -5.51
C GLU A 249 7.17 9.83 -4.26
N GLN A 250 6.26 10.78 -4.43
CA GLN A 250 5.66 11.54 -3.33
C GLN A 250 4.86 10.60 -2.39
N ASP A 251 3.95 9.78 -2.92
CA ASP A 251 3.19 8.77 -2.16
C ASP A 251 4.09 7.81 -1.39
N LEU A 252 5.15 7.31 -2.04
CA LEU A 252 6.09 6.38 -1.42
C LEU A 252 6.90 7.02 -0.30
N GLY A 253 7.34 8.27 -0.48
CA GLY A 253 7.99 9.00 0.62
C GLY A 253 7.03 9.25 1.78
N TYR A 254 5.76 9.56 1.51
CA TYR A 254 4.76 9.73 2.57
C TYR A 254 4.40 8.44 3.29
N LEU A 255 4.28 7.33 2.56
CA LEU A 255 4.17 6.00 3.14
C LEU A 255 5.37 5.69 4.05
N ALA A 256 6.58 6.13 3.67
CA ALA A 256 7.80 5.86 4.44
C ALA A 256 7.72 6.53 5.82
N VAL A 257 7.26 7.78 5.82
CA VAL A 257 7.04 8.55 7.05
C VAL A 257 5.90 7.96 7.87
N LEU A 258 4.78 7.59 7.23
CA LEU A 258 3.69 6.91 7.92
C LEU A 258 4.16 5.60 8.56
N ALA A 259 5.03 4.84 7.89
CA ALA A 259 5.65 3.66 8.48
C ALA A 259 6.48 4.00 9.70
N ALA A 260 7.27 5.08 9.67
CA ALA A 260 8.01 5.55 10.85
C ALA A 260 7.06 5.96 11.99
N GLU A 261 5.98 6.67 11.71
CA GLU A 261 4.97 7.05 12.72
C GLU A 261 4.39 5.82 13.43
N VAL A 262 3.99 4.82 12.65
CA VAL A 262 3.36 3.59 13.17
C VAL A 262 4.36 2.72 13.92
N LEU A 263 5.57 2.52 13.38
CA LEU A 263 6.61 1.70 14.00
C LEU A 263 7.18 2.34 15.28
N CYS A 264 7.21 3.67 15.37
CA CYS A 264 7.61 4.39 16.58
C CYS A 264 6.46 4.64 17.55
N GLY A 265 5.20 4.47 17.13
CA GLY A 265 4.02 4.77 17.95
C GLY A 265 3.87 6.25 18.29
N ARG A 266 4.41 7.14 17.46
CA ARG A 266 4.38 8.60 17.66
C ARG A 266 4.02 9.31 16.36
N ALA A 267 3.29 10.41 16.47
CA ALA A 267 2.98 11.24 15.31
C ALA A 267 4.25 11.85 14.70
N ALA A 268 4.25 12.08 13.39
CA ALA A 268 5.40 12.60 12.64
C ALA A 268 5.96 13.90 13.26
N SER A 269 5.07 14.78 13.72
CA SER A 269 5.42 16.05 14.38
C SER A 269 6.29 15.90 15.64
N GLU A 270 6.36 14.71 16.23
CA GLU A 270 7.08 14.40 17.47
C GLU A 270 8.38 13.61 17.22
N LEU A 271 8.62 13.18 15.98
CA LEU A 271 9.82 12.44 15.58
C LEU A 271 10.91 13.39 15.09
N ALA A 272 12.14 13.21 15.59
CA ALA A 272 13.30 13.87 15.02
C ALA A 272 13.66 13.26 13.65
N ASP A 273 14.25 14.07 12.76
CA ASP A 273 14.62 13.62 11.41
C ASP A 273 15.57 12.40 11.44
N ASP A 274 16.45 12.33 12.45
CA ASP A 274 17.36 11.20 12.65
C ASP A 274 16.61 9.92 13.04
N GLU A 275 15.59 10.02 13.90
CA GLU A 275 14.75 8.88 14.29
C GLU A 275 13.97 8.33 13.08
N VAL A 276 13.42 9.21 12.25
CA VAL A 276 12.78 8.82 10.99
C VAL A 276 13.79 8.08 10.11
N ARG A 277 14.99 8.65 9.91
CA ARG A 277 16.03 8.03 9.07
C ARG A 277 16.47 6.65 9.59
N ASP A 278 16.57 6.48 10.90
CA ASP A 278 16.94 5.20 11.51
C ASP A 278 15.85 4.14 11.26
N VAL A 279 14.58 4.50 11.36
CA VAL A 279 13.48 3.58 11.02
C VAL A 279 13.45 3.26 9.53
N LEU A 280 13.68 4.25 8.66
CA LEU A 280 13.70 4.03 7.20
C LEU A 280 14.83 3.10 6.75
N ARG A 281 15.97 3.13 7.45
CA ARG A 281 17.10 2.22 7.21
C ARG A 281 16.95 0.88 7.90
N SER A 282 16.02 0.78 8.85
CA SER A 282 15.76 -0.45 9.58
C SER A 282 15.22 -1.51 8.64
N PRO A 283 15.62 -2.79 8.82
CA PRO A 283 14.99 -3.89 8.10
C PRO A 283 13.48 -3.93 8.33
N HIS A 284 12.96 -3.33 9.41
CA HIS A 284 11.54 -3.27 9.77
C HIS A 284 10.70 -2.30 8.92
N CYS A 285 11.30 -1.40 8.13
CA CYS A 285 10.53 -0.55 7.23
C CYS A 285 9.93 -1.40 6.09
N PRO A 286 8.63 -1.27 5.77
CA PRO A 286 8.02 -1.97 4.64
C PRO A 286 8.43 -1.36 3.29
N LEU A 287 9.02 -0.17 3.29
CA LEU A 287 9.48 0.50 2.08
C LEU A 287 10.99 0.44 1.98
N ARG A 288 11.47 0.27 0.74
CA ARG A 288 12.91 0.31 0.46
C ARG A 288 13.36 1.75 0.37
N VAL A 289 14.04 2.19 1.41
CA VAL A 289 14.81 3.43 1.41
C VAL A 289 16.28 3.05 1.51
N GLY A 290 17.04 3.36 0.46
CA GLY A 290 18.47 3.12 0.45
C GLY A 290 19.24 4.09 1.35
N PRO A 291 20.54 3.84 1.57
CA PRO A 291 21.35 4.62 2.51
C PRO A 291 21.44 6.11 2.14
N ALA A 292 21.35 6.43 0.84
CA ALA A 292 21.29 7.78 0.31
C ALA A 292 19.90 8.44 0.42
N GLY A 293 18.94 7.73 1.02
CA GLY A 293 17.55 8.15 1.16
C GLY A 293 16.71 8.15 -0.11
N ALA A 294 17.27 7.64 -1.20
CA ALA A 294 16.52 7.28 -2.40
C ALA A 294 15.67 6.04 -2.13
N PHE A 295 14.49 5.95 -2.74
CA PHE A 295 13.54 4.88 -2.45
C PHE A 295 12.99 4.23 -3.72
N SER A 296 12.49 3.00 -3.58
CA SER A 296 11.96 2.22 -4.71
C SER A 296 10.69 2.84 -5.25
N ARG A 297 10.61 3.06 -6.57
CA ARG A 297 9.38 3.51 -7.25
C ARG A 297 8.25 2.49 -7.26
N ARG A 298 8.49 1.27 -6.80
CA ARG A 298 7.47 0.21 -6.80
C ARG A 298 7.28 -0.30 -5.37
N LEU A 299 6.04 -0.25 -4.89
CA LEU A 299 5.58 -1.04 -3.76
C LEU A 299 5.41 -2.49 -4.24
N LEU A 300 6.01 -3.44 -3.54
CA LEU A 300 6.10 -4.80 -4.00
C LEU A 300 5.09 -5.63 -3.21
N LEU A 301 4.42 -6.58 -3.85
CA LEU A 301 3.43 -7.43 -3.15
C LEU A 301 4.02 -8.12 -1.92
N ARG A 302 5.31 -8.46 -1.97
CA ARG A 302 6.02 -9.04 -0.84
C ARG A 302 6.04 -8.11 0.37
N ASP A 303 6.11 -6.79 0.16
CA ASP A 303 6.20 -5.79 1.24
C ASP A 303 4.87 -5.83 1.99
N VAL A 304 3.76 -5.89 1.26
CA VAL A 304 2.42 -6.13 1.82
C VAL A 304 2.36 -7.47 2.57
N TRP A 305 2.77 -8.58 1.94
CA TRP A 305 2.68 -9.91 2.56
C TRP A 305 3.60 -10.09 3.75
N ARG A 306 4.72 -9.39 3.79
CA ARG A 306 5.64 -9.34 4.92
C ARG A 306 4.95 -8.72 6.12
N GLU A 307 4.28 -7.58 5.95
CA GLU A 307 3.51 -6.94 7.02
C GLU A 307 2.38 -7.87 7.52
N ALA A 308 1.71 -8.59 6.61
CA ALA A 308 0.72 -9.61 7.00
C ALA A 308 1.31 -10.70 7.91
N ARG A 309 2.47 -11.25 7.52
CA ARG A 309 3.18 -12.28 8.31
C ARG A 309 3.61 -11.73 9.67
N LEU A 310 4.18 -10.53 9.72
CA LEU A 310 4.60 -9.88 10.97
C LEU A 310 3.42 -9.53 11.88
N ALA A 311 2.25 -9.24 11.31
CA ALA A 311 1.00 -9.07 12.05
C ALA A 311 0.41 -10.40 12.58
N GLY A 312 0.98 -11.55 12.20
CA GLY A 312 0.45 -12.88 12.54
C GLY A 312 -0.82 -13.24 11.79
N LEU A 313 -1.09 -12.59 10.64
CA LEU A 313 -2.21 -12.93 9.78
C LEU A 313 -1.89 -14.21 8.99
N PRO A 314 -2.89 -15.08 8.77
CA PRO A 314 -2.70 -16.25 7.91
C PRO A 314 -2.36 -15.79 6.49
N THR A 315 -1.31 -16.37 5.92
CA THR A 315 -0.94 -16.13 4.52
C THR A 315 -2.05 -16.64 3.60
N VAL A 316 -2.10 -16.17 2.34
CA VAL A 316 -3.12 -16.64 1.36
C VAL A 316 -3.20 -18.16 1.27
N GLY A 317 -2.05 -18.85 1.36
CA GLY A 317 -1.99 -20.32 1.35
C GLY A 317 -2.60 -20.98 2.59
N GLU A 318 -2.57 -20.32 3.74
CA GLU A 318 -3.10 -20.80 5.02
C GLU A 318 -4.58 -20.45 5.20
N ALA A 319 -4.99 -19.25 4.79
CA ALA A 319 -6.39 -18.78 4.86
C ALA A 319 -7.28 -19.41 3.78
N TYR A 320 -6.70 -19.71 2.61
CA TYR A 320 -7.41 -20.18 1.43
C TYR A 320 -6.69 -21.37 0.81
N GLY A 321 -6.64 -22.51 1.53
CA GLY A 321 -6.03 -23.76 1.06
C GLY A 321 -6.57 -24.34 -0.26
N HIS A 322 -7.51 -23.65 -0.94
CA HIS A 322 -8.18 -24.07 -2.16
C HIS A 322 -8.35 -22.98 -3.23
N VAL A 323 -7.90 -21.73 -3.02
CA VAL A 323 -8.05 -20.69 -4.06
C VAL A 323 -6.91 -20.85 -5.06
N SER A 324 -7.23 -21.39 -6.25
CA SER A 324 -6.24 -21.57 -7.32
C SER A 324 -5.55 -20.24 -7.63
N ALA A 325 -4.25 -20.28 -7.95
CA ALA A 325 -3.49 -19.12 -8.41
C ALA A 325 -4.20 -18.39 -9.58
N ARG A 326 -5.01 -19.12 -10.35
CA ARG A 326 -5.88 -18.58 -11.40
C ARG A 326 -6.99 -17.67 -10.87
N ALA A 327 -7.58 -17.94 -9.70
CA ALA A 327 -8.61 -17.08 -9.10
C ALA A 327 -8.01 -15.80 -8.52
N VAL A 328 -6.79 -15.85 -7.97
CA VAL A 328 -6.02 -14.65 -7.59
C VAL A 328 -5.66 -13.84 -8.84
N ALA A 329 -5.20 -14.51 -9.91
CA ALA A 329 -4.88 -13.87 -11.20
C ALA A 329 -6.13 -13.32 -11.91
N VAL A 330 -7.31 -13.93 -11.75
CA VAL A 330 -8.58 -13.45 -12.29
C VAL A 330 -9.08 -12.26 -11.47
N ALA A 331 -8.98 -12.26 -10.13
CA ALA A 331 -9.29 -11.08 -9.31
C ALA A 331 -8.34 -9.90 -9.63
N GLN A 332 -7.07 -10.18 -9.92
CA GLN A 332 -6.07 -9.20 -10.40
C GLN A 332 -6.28 -8.80 -11.87
N GLY A 333 -6.95 -9.64 -12.67
CA GLY A 333 -7.21 -9.42 -14.10
C GLY A 333 -8.53 -8.70 -14.39
N GLU A 334 -9.57 -8.93 -13.59
CA GLU A 334 -10.91 -8.34 -13.73
C GLU A 334 -11.01 -6.95 -13.07
N THR A 335 -10.09 -6.60 -12.17
CA THR A 335 -9.93 -5.24 -11.62
C THR A 335 -9.25 -4.26 -12.58
N ARG A 336 -8.93 -4.66 -13.82
CA ARG A 336 -8.17 -3.82 -14.77
C ARG A 336 -8.90 -2.58 -15.29
N HIS A 337 -10.19 -2.36 -15.05
CA HIS A 337 -10.90 -1.24 -15.67
C HIS A 337 -11.91 -0.58 -14.73
N ALA A 338 -11.46 0.39 -13.93
CA ALA A 338 -12.36 1.39 -13.32
C ALA A 338 -11.62 2.71 -13.01
N GLY A 339 -10.93 3.27 -14.01
CA GLY A 339 -10.33 4.60 -13.92
C GLY A 339 -9.76 5.00 -15.27
N TYR A 340 -9.90 6.28 -15.65
CA TYR A 340 -9.29 6.79 -16.87
C TYR A 340 -7.78 6.91 -16.65
N VAL A 341 -7.08 5.78 -16.76
CA VAL A 341 -5.63 5.72 -16.92
C VAL A 341 -5.37 6.06 -18.38
N ASP A 342 -4.72 7.20 -18.62
CA ASP A 342 -4.35 7.53 -19.99
C ASP A 342 -3.43 6.43 -20.54
N THR A 343 -3.44 6.26 -21.86
CA THR A 343 -2.70 5.17 -22.51
C THR A 343 -1.20 5.27 -22.23
N LEU A 344 -0.66 6.48 -21.97
CA LEU A 344 0.75 6.68 -21.63
C LEU A 344 1.05 6.21 -20.21
N ASP A 345 0.21 6.48 -19.22
CA ASP A 345 0.36 6.05 -17.82
C ASP A 345 0.20 4.53 -17.67
N ARG A 346 -0.59 3.89 -18.52
CA ARG A 346 -0.73 2.41 -18.57
C ARG A 346 0.47 1.74 -19.22
N ILE A 347 0.90 2.27 -20.37
CA ILE A 347 2.17 1.87 -21.02
C ILE A 347 3.32 2.12 -20.05
N ARG A 348 3.23 3.17 -19.22
CA ARG A 348 4.21 3.48 -18.19
C ARG A 348 4.09 2.54 -17.00
N LEU A 349 2.99 2.33 -16.30
CA LEU A 349 2.92 1.35 -15.19
C LEU A 349 3.31 -0.08 -15.61
N GLU A 350 3.00 -0.47 -16.84
CA GLU A 350 3.45 -1.71 -17.45
C GLU A 350 4.91 -1.66 -17.95
N ARG A 351 5.55 -0.48 -18.06
CA ARG A 351 6.94 -0.24 -18.55
C ARG A 351 7.77 0.87 -17.84
N SER A 352 7.57 1.23 -16.57
CA SER A 352 8.11 2.47 -15.94
C SER A 352 8.92 2.20 -14.69
N VAL A 353 10.10 2.78 -14.48
CA VAL A 353 10.93 3.64 -15.33
C VAL A 353 12.35 3.12 -15.14
N GLU A 354 12.67 2.11 -15.93
CA GLU A 354 14.04 1.87 -16.36
C GLU A 354 14.61 3.23 -16.83
N MET A 355 15.93 3.41 -16.84
CA MET A 355 16.47 4.14 -17.98
C MET A 355 15.77 3.61 -19.24
N ILE A 356 15.48 4.39 -20.27
CA ILE A 356 15.23 3.77 -21.57
C ILE A 356 16.58 3.23 -22.04
N LEU A 357 17.09 2.20 -21.36
CA LEU A 357 18.05 1.28 -21.89
C LEU A 357 17.30 0.69 -23.06
N GLU A 358 17.81 0.97 -24.25
CA GLU A 358 17.30 0.33 -25.45
C GLU A 358 17.22 -1.18 -25.18
N GLN A 359 16.19 -1.84 -25.71
CA GLN A 359 15.98 -3.28 -25.52
C GLN A 359 17.28 -4.09 -25.74
N GLN A 360 18.11 -3.66 -26.70
CA GLN A 360 19.43 -4.25 -26.97
C GLN A 360 20.43 -4.13 -25.81
N THR A 361 20.39 -3.05 -25.03
CA THR A 361 21.23 -2.87 -23.83
C THR A 361 20.74 -3.75 -22.69
N ILE A 362 19.43 -3.88 -22.50
CA ILE A 362 18.85 -4.79 -21.49
C ILE A 362 19.25 -6.23 -21.82
N GLU A 363 19.14 -6.64 -23.10
CA GLU A 363 19.53 -7.99 -23.54
C GLU A 363 21.03 -8.26 -23.36
N ARG A 364 21.89 -7.27 -23.67
CA ARG A 364 23.34 -7.38 -23.42
C ARG A 364 23.63 -7.58 -21.93
N LEU A 365 23.00 -6.78 -21.08
CA LEU A 365 23.17 -6.87 -19.63
C LEU A 365 22.61 -8.20 -19.07
N ALA A 366 21.46 -8.68 -19.56
CA ALA A 366 20.89 -9.96 -19.15
C ALA A 366 21.78 -11.15 -19.54
N ARG A 367 22.43 -11.09 -20.71
CA ARG A 367 23.43 -12.09 -21.11
C ARG A 367 24.68 -12.05 -20.22
N ALA A 368 25.13 -10.86 -19.83
CA ALA A 368 26.25 -10.70 -18.89
C ALA A 368 25.91 -11.26 -17.51
N VAL A 369 24.69 -11.00 -17.02
CA VAL A 369 24.16 -11.57 -15.77
C VAL A 369 24.17 -13.11 -15.81
N PHE A 370 23.71 -13.71 -16.91
CA PHE A 370 23.74 -15.16 -17.08
C PHE A 370 25.16 -15.73 -17.09
N GLU A 371 26.08 -15.08 -17.80
CA GLU A 371 27.47 -15.55 -17.83
C GLU A 371 28.11 -15.48 -16.44
N ASN A 372 27.85 -14.40 -15.70
CA ASN A 372 28.31 -14.26 -14.34
C ASN A 372 27.81 -15.37 -13.41
N TYR A 373 26.52 -15.70 -13.49
CA TYR A 373 25.96 -16.84 -12.79
C TYR A 373 26.67 -18.16 -13.13
N ARG A 374 27.00 -18.40 -14.41
CA ARG A 374 27.75 -19.60 -14.83
C ARG A 374 29.16 -19.62 -14.28
N GLU A 375 29.85 -18.49 -14.30
CA GLU A 375 31.21 -18.37 -13.75
C GLU A 375 31.23 -18.67 -12.25
N HIS A 376 30.25 -18.15 -11.49
CA HIS A 376 30.09 -18.48 -10.06
C HIS A 376 29.81 -19.97 -9.85
N ARG A 377 28.86 -20.55 -10.58
CA ARG A 377 28.57 -22.01 -10.52
C ARG A 377 29.84 -22.84 -10.75
N ARG A 378 30.61 -22.54 -11.79
CA ARG A 378 31.87 -23.24 -12.09
C ARG A 378 32.92 -23.06 -11.00
N ARG A 379 33.09 -21.84 -10.50
CA ARG A 379 34.04 -21.51 -9.44
C ARG A 379 33.73 -22.28 -8.15
N ASP A 380 32.46 -22.46 -7.85
CA ASP A 380 31.98 -23.16 -6.66
C ASP A 380 31.89 -24.69 -6.86
N GLY A 381 32.29 -25.19 -8.04
CA GLY A 381 32.25 -26.61 -8.38
C GLY A 381 30.84 -27.18 -8.52
N LEU A 382 29.85 -26.32 -8.77
CA LEU A 382 28.46 -26.68 -9.00
C LEU A 382 28.19 -26.89 -10.49
N ASP A 383 27.25 -27.79 -10.79
CA ASP A 383 26.84 -28.05 -12.17
C ASP A 383 26.18 -26.82 -12.80
N VAL A 384 26.55 -26.58 -14.06
CA VAL A 384 25.96 -25.56 -14.93
C VAL A 384 24.85 -26.23 -15.75
N GLU A 385 23.59 -25.87 -15.48
CA GLU A 385 22.42 -26.49 -16.14
C GLU A 385 22.29 -26.13 -17.62
N TYR A 386 22.73 -24.93 -18.02
CA TYR A 386 22.57 -24.40 -19.38
C TYR A 386 23.88 -23.76 -19.86
N GLU A 387 24.31 -24.09 -21.07
CA GLU A 387 25.59 -23.62 -21.61
C GLU A 387 25.48 -22.26 -22.32
N THR A 388 24.29 -21.90 -22.79
CA THR A 388 24.06 -20.60 -23.43
C THR A 388 22.80 -19.94 -22.91
N PHE A 389 22.75 -18.60 -23.02
CA PHE A 389 21.60 -17.82 -22.56
C PHE A 389 20.29 -18.26 -23.22
N ASP A 390 20.36 -18.62 -24.51
CA ASP A 390 19.19 -18.95 -25.34
C ASP A 390 18.66 -20.38 -25.12
N GLU A 391 19.45 -21.27 -24.51
CA GLU A 391 19.04 -22.63 -24.13
C GLU A 391 18.17 -22.68 -22.87
N GLN A 392 18.17 -21.59 -22.08
CA GLN A 392 17.39 -21.50 -20.87
C GLN A 392 15.88 -21.49 -21.15
N PRO A 393 15.06 -22.11 -20.28
CA PRO A 393 13.62 -21.94 -20.31
C PRO A 393 13.23 -20.45 -20.20
N GLU A 394 12.05 -20.11 -20.73
CA GLU A 394 11.59 -18.72 -20.83
C GLU A 394 11.56 -17.99 -19.47
N ASP A 395 11.17 -18.68 -18.40
CA ASP A 395 11.13 -18.10 -17.05
C ASP A 395 12.53 -17.76 -16.51
N PHE A 396 13.56 -18.53 -16.82
CA PHE A 396 14.94 -18.20 -16.45
C PHE A 396 15.50 -17.03 -17.27
N ARG A 397 15.20 -16.98 -18.57
CA ARG A 397 15.58 -15.84 -19.42
C ARG A 397 14.91 -14.54 -18.96
N GLU A 398 13.62 -14.60 -18.63
CA GLU A 398 12.89 -13.47 -18.08
C GLU A 398 13.48 -13.02 -16.73
N SER A 399 13.92 -13.96 -15.89
CA SER A 399 14.60 -13.64 -14.62
C SER A 399 15.88 -12.81 -14.82
N CYS A 400 16.72 -13.19 -15.80
CA CYS A 400 17.91 -12.41 -16.15
C CYS A 400 17.56 -11.03 -16.70
N LEU A 401 16.50 -10.93 -17.51
CA LEU A 401 16.00 -9.65 -18.02
C LEU A 401 15.49 -8.76 -16.90
N GLU A 402 14.70 -9.30 -15.97
CA GLU A 402 14.23 -8.55 -14.79
C GLU A 402 15.39 -8.08 -13.90
N GLN A 403 16.40 -8.92 -13.68
CA GLN A 403 17.59 -8.52 -12.93
C GLN A 403 18.34 -7.38 -13.63
N ALA A 404 18.55 -7.49 -14.95
CA ALA A 404 19.18 -6.43 -15.76
C ALA A 404 18.40 -5.10 -15.68
N ARG A 405 17.07 -5.15 -15.83
CA ARG A 405 16.19 -3.97 -15.71
C ARG A 405 16.29 -3.32 -14.32
N SER A 406 16.43 -4.15 -13.28
CA SER A 406 16.45 -3.67 -11.89
C SER A 406 17.74 -2.93 -11.49
N TYR A 407 18.86 -3.10 -12.21
CA TYR A 407 20.13 -2.44 -11.85
C TYR A 407 20.03 -0.91 -11.85
N CYS A 408 19.17 -0.35 -12.70
CA CYS A 408 18.91 1.08 -12.69
C CYS A 408 18.33 1.52 -11.35
N ASP A 409 17.29 0.83 -10.85
CA ASP A 409 16.68 1.18 -9.56
C ASP A 409 17.62 0.88 -8.39
N LYS A 410 18.44 -0.17 -8.47
CA LYS A 410 19.44 -0.49 -7.44
C LYS A 410 20.48 0.61 -7.26
N VAL A 411 21.11 1.06 -8.34
CA VAL A 411 22.11 2.14 -8.21
C VAL A 411 21.47 3.44 -7.73
N ARG A 412 20.21 3.70 -8.12
CA ARG A 412 19.44 4.83 -7.61
C ARG A 412 19.22 4.77 -6.11
N LEU A 413 18.93 3.60 -5.54
CA LEU A 413 18.82 3.43 -4.08
C LEU A 413 20.12 3.81 -3.35
N LEU A 414 21.27 3.68 -4.02
CA LEU A 414 22.57 4.12 -3.50
C LEU A 414 22.86 5.62 -3.74
N GLY A 415 21.91 6.36 -4.29
CA GLY A 415 22.10 7.76 -4.68
C GLY A 415 22.95 7.93 -5.94
N CYS A 416 23.18 6.85 -6.69
CA CYS A 416 23.92 6.88 -7.93
C CYS A 416 22.99 6.95 -9.14
N GLU A 417 23.57 7.29 -10.29
CA GLU A 417 22.90 7.20 -11.58
C GLU A 417 23.64 6.25 -12.52
N LEU A 418 22.90 5.67 -13.44
CA LEU A 418 23.42 4.78 -14.46
C LEU A 418 23.36 5.53 -15.78
N VAL A 419 24.51 5.71 -16.43
CA VAL A 419 24.70 6.55 -17.62
C VAL A 419 25.40 5.76 -18.72
N LEU A 420 25.41 6.28 -19.95
CA LEU A 420 26.24 5.70 -21.01
C LEU A 420 27.72 5.87 -20.65
N ALA A 421 28.53 4.84 -20.87
CA ALA A 421 29.95 4.86 -20.47
C ALA A 421 30.73 6.03 -21.09
N GLN A 422 30.40 6.42 -22.33
CA GLN A 422 31.00 7.58 -23.00
C GLN A 422 30.56 8.95 -22.45
N GLU A 423 29.45 9.01 -21.73
CA GLU A 423 28.89 10.24 -21.13
C GLU A 423 29.29 10.38 -19.66
N CYS A 424 29.93 9.35 -19.09
CA CYS A 424 30.35 9.33 -17.70
C CYS A 424 31.56 10.24 -17.48
N ASP A 425 31.41 11.25 -16.61
CA ASP A 425 32.54 11.99 -16.06
C ASP A 425 33.39 11.06 -15.20
N GLU A 426 34.69 11.02 -15.50
CA GLU A 426 35.64 10.15 -14.81
C GLU A 426 35.81 10.56 -13.34
N ALA A 427 35.58 11.83 -13.01
CA ALA A 427 35.68 12.32 -11.64
C ALA A 427 34.58 11.76 -10.72
N SER A 428 33.40 11.46 -11.26
CA SER A 428 32.23 10.96 -10.53
C SER A 428 31.97 9.48 -10.76
N ARG A 429 32.89 8.74 -11.40
CA ARG A 429 32.71 7.33 -11.74
C ARG A 429 32.85 6.43 -10.51
N VAL A 430 31.84 5.60 -10.27
CA VAL A 430 31.88 4.55 -9.24
C VAL A 430 32.59 3.32 -9.80
N ARG A 431 33.67 2.90 -9.14
CA ARG A 431 34.50 1.74 -9.56
C ARG A 431 34.18 0.45 -8.81
N SER A 432 33.62 0.57 -7.62
CA SER A 432 33.26 -0.55 -6.75
C SER A 432 32.22 -0.09 -5.74
N LEU A 433 31.39 -1.02 -5.28
CA LEU A 433 30.48 -0.81 -4.16
C LEU A 433 31.18 -1.16 -2.84
N SER A 434 30.79 -0.51 -1.75
CA SER A 434 31.20 -0.92 -0.41
C SER A 434 30.48 -2.21 0.02
N GLU A 435 31.01 -2.93 1.02
CA GLU A 435 30.34 -4.13 1.55
C GLU A 435 28.93 -3.84 2.08
N ASP A 436 28.72 -2.67 2.70
CA ASP A 436 27.39 -2.26 3.18
C ASP A 436 26.41 -2.00 2.02
N GLU A 437 26.90 -1.40 0.93
CA GLU A 437 26.10 -1.19 -0.28
C GLU A 437 25.77 -2.51 -0.96
N VAL A 438 26.72 -3.45 -0.99
CA VAL A 438 26.52 -4.81 -1.50
C VAL A 438 25.47 -5.55 -0.67
N GLU A 439 25.58 -5.57 0.65
CA GLU A 439 24.62 -6.27 1.52
C GLU A 439 23.21 -5.69 1.37
N PHE A 440 23.10 -4.36 1.31
CA PHE A 440 21.83 -3.69 1.04
C PHE A 440 21.26 -4.10 -0.32
N LEU A 441 22.04 -4.05 -1.39
CA LEU A 441 21.56 -4.40 -2.72
C LEU A 441 21.28 -5.89 -2.89
N ALA A 442 21.99 -6.77 -2.18
CA ALA A 442 21.78 -8.20 -2.19
C ALA A 442 20.42 -8.54 -1.57
N ARG A 443 20.11 -7.93 -0.43
CA ARG A 443 18.76 -7.96 0.13
C ARG A 443 17.74 -7.42 -0.86
N VAL A 444 18.01 -6.32 -1.56
CA VAL A 444 17.08 -5.80 -2.57
C VAL A 444 16.86 -6.81 -3.71
N GLU A 445 17.90 -7.52 -4.14
CA GLU A 445 17.87 -8.51 -5.23
C GLU A 445 17.14 -9.79 -4.86
N HIS A 446 17.48 -10.42 -3.73
CA HIS A 446 16.81 -11.64 -3.25
C HIS A 446 15.30 -11.47 -3.29
N ASP A 447 14.92 -10.32 -2.82
CA ASP A 447 13.58 -9.98 -2.50
C ASP A 447 12.86 -9.75 -3.88
N ARG A 448 13.54 -9.13 -4.87
CA ARG A 448 13.06 -9.00 -6.27
C ARG A 448 12.82 -10.38 -6.86
N TRP A 449 13.76 -11.30 -6.66
CA TRP A 449 13.66 -12.68 -7.10
C TRP A 449 12.49 -13.42 -6.44
N VAL A 450 12.27 -13.27 -5.13
CA VAL A 450 11.11 -13.85 -4.42
C VAL A 450 9.80 -13.39 -5.06
N GLU A 451 9.69 -12.11 -5.36
CA GLU A 451 8.47 -11.55 -5.96
C GLU A 451 8.24 -12.03 -7.39
N GLU A 452 9.28 -12.03 -8.22
CA GLU A 452 9.25 -12.60 -9.57
C GLU A 452 8.76 -14.06 -9.51
N ARG A 453 9.38 -14.88 -8.66
CA ARG A 453 9.04 -16.30 -8.52
C ARG A 453 7.62 -16.49 -7.99
N THR A 454 7.19 -15.68 -7.02
CA THR A 454 5.81 -15.70 -6.52
C THR A 454 4.82 -15.35 -7.63
N ARG A 455 5.08 -14.32 -8.45
CA ARG A 455 4.23 -13.97 -9.60
C ARG A 455 4.20 -15.09 -10.65
N ALA A 456 5.32 -15.78 -10.83
CA ALA A 456 5.42 -16.96 -11.71
C ALA A 456 4.81 -18.23 -11.08
N GLY A 457 4.18 -18.15 -9.91
CA GLY A 457 3.47 -19.27 -9.28
C GLY A 457 4.36 -20.25 -8.53
N TRP A 458 5.56 -19.83 -8.13
CA TRP A 458 6.42 -20.63 -7.26
C TRP A 458 5.92 -20.59 -5.81
N THR A 459 6.10 -21.69 -5.09
CA THR A 459 5.68 -21.84 -3.69
C THR A 459 6.83 -22.28 -2.79
N TYR A 460 6.78 -21.89 -1.52
CA TYR A 460 7.74 -22.37 -0.52
C TYR A 460 7.64 -23.89 -0.32
N GLY A 461 8.78 -24.55 -0.11
CA GLY A 461 8.86 -25.93 0.38
C GLY A 461 10.29 -26.29 0.77
N ALA A 462 10.45 -27.33 1.59
CA ALA A 462 11.75 -27.66 2.21
C ALA A 462 12.85 -28.04 1.20
N GLU A 463 12.47 -28.56 0.04
CA GLU A 463 13.38 -28.97 -1.02
C GLU A 463 13.00 -28.29 -2.34
N LYS A 464 14.02 -27.96 -3.15
CA LYS A 464 13.82 -27.33 -4.45
C LYS A 464 13.27 -28.37 -5.44
N ASP A 465 12.13 -28.05 -6.07
CA ASP A 465 11.52 -28.85 -7.13
C ASP A 465 11.09 -27.91 -8.27
N VAL A 466 11.84 -27.94 -9.37
CA VAL A 466 11.60 -27.04 -10.51
C VAL A 466 10.31 -27.40 -11.25
N GLU A 467 9.98 -28.70 -11.38
CA GLU A 467 8.77 -29.15 -12.08
C GLU A 467 7.51 -28.71 -11.35
N ARG A 468 7.53 -28.75 -10.02
CA ARG A 468 6.41 -28.33 -9.16
C ARG A 468 6.47 -26.86 -8.76
N ARG A 469 7.48 -26.12 -9.23
CA ARG A 469 7.76 -24.72 -8.87
C ARG A 469 7.88 -24.50 -7.35
N VAL A 470 8.58 -25.40 -6.68
CA VAL A 470 8.85 -25.31 -5.23
C VAL A 470 10.27 -24.83 -5.00
N SER A 471 10.46 -23.89 -4.08
CA SER A 471 11.80 -23.43 -3.68
C SER A 471 11.90 -23.17 -2.17
N PRO A 472 12.97 -23.63 -1.50
CA PRO A 472 13.20 -23.36 -0.08
C PRO A 472 13.61 -21.91 0.18
N TYR A 473 14.01 -21.17 -0.85
CA TYR A 473 14.52 -19.81 -0.72
C TYR A 473 13.42 -18.76 -0.73
N LEU A 474 12.13 -19.13 -0.81
CA LEU A 474 11.00 -18.18 -0.78
C LEU A 474 10.64 -17.73 0.65
N VAL A 475 11.67 -17.40 1.42
CA VAL A 475 11.62 -16.92 2.81
C VAL A 475 12.23 -15.52 2.91
N GLY A 476 12.09 -14.86 4.07
CA GLY A 476 12.71 -13.55 4.29
C GLY A 476 14.24 -13.62 4.26
N TRP A 477 14.91 -12.51 3.92
CA TRP A 477 16.38 -12.41 3.88
C TRP A 477 17.02 -12.92 5.19
N GLU A 478 16.43 -12.58 6.33
CA GLU A 478 16.94 -12.96 7.65
C GLU A 478 16.88 -14.46 7.93
N GLU A 479 16.03 -15.20 7.21
CA GLU A 479 15.85 -16.64 7.35
C GLU A 479 16.79 -17.45 6.44
N LEU A 480 17.46 -16.79 5.48
CA LEU A 480 18.44 -17.44 4.61
C LEU A 480 19.75 -17.75 5.37
N SER A 481 20.39 -18.86 4.99
CA SER A 481 21.77 -19.11 5.40
C SER A 481 22.72 -18.17 4.66
N ASP A 482 23.91 -17.96 5.24
CA ASP A 482 24.87 -17.02 4.69
C ASP A 482 25.42 -17.48 3.33
N GLU A 483 25.49 -18.80 3.10
CA GLU A 483 25.84 -19.40 1.82
C GLU A 483 24.79 -19.11 0.74
N VAL A 484 23.50 -19.08 1.11
CA VAL A 484 22.42 -18.77 0.15
C VAL A 484 22.38 -17.27 -0.14
N ARG A 485 22.60 -16.41 0.86
CA ARG A 485 22.71 -14.96 0.66
C ARG A 485 23.84 -14.59 -0.29
N GLU A 486 24.90 -15.40 -0.34
CA GLU A 486 26.03 -15.17 -1.25
C GLU A 486 25.62 -15.22 -2.73
N TYR A 487 24.56 -15.96 -3.07
CA TYR A 487 24.01 -15.98 -4.43
C TYR A 487 23.49 -14.60 -4.88
N ASP A 488 23.06 -13.76 -3.94
CA ASP A 488 22.64 -12.38 -4.22
C ASP A 488 23.79 -11.39 -4.02
N ARG A 489 24.70 -11.62 -3.06
CA ARG A 489 25.85 -10.73 -2.80
C ARG A 489 26.86 -10.72 -3.94
N ALA A 490 27.17 -11.88 -4.50
CA ALA A 490 28.16 -12.03 -5.55
C ALA A 490 27.84 -11.19 -6.81
N PRO A 491 26.64 -11.29 -7.42
CA PRO A 491 26.31 -10.42 -8.55
C PRO A 491 26.21 -8.94 -8.17
N MET A 492 25.92 -8.58 -6.92
CA MET A 492 25.96 -7.17 -6.48
C MET A 492 27.39 -6.63 -6.38
N ARG A 493 28.36 -7.43 -5.91
CA ARG A 493 29.79 -7.04 -5.95
C ARG A 493 30.27 -6.80 -7.37
N GLU A 494 29.78 -7.58 -8.32
CA GLU A 494 30.20 -7.54 -9.72
C GLU A 494 29.31 -6.63 -10.59
N MET A 495 28.27 -6.03 -10.01
CA MET A 495 27.28 -5.19 -10.72
C MET A 495 27.93 -4.06 -11.53
N ILE A 496 28.98 -3.42 -11.01
CA ILE A 496 29.70 -2.35 -11.73
C ILE A 496 30.33 -2.89 -13.02
N ALA A 497 31.05 -4.02 -12.93
CA ALA A 497 31.66 -4.66 -14.10
C ALA A 497 30.60 -5.16 -15.10
N LEU A 498 29.46 -5.67 -14.60
CA LEU A 498 28.35 -6.12 -15.43
C LEU A 498 27.75 -4.98 -16.27
N VAL A 499 27.47 -3.83 -15.65
CA VAL A 499 26.91 -2.68 -16.40
C VAL A 499 27.94 -2.08 -17.36
N GLU A 500 29.23 -2.07 -16.99
CA GLU A 500 30.33 -1.66 -17.88
C GLU A 500 30.43 -2.55 -19.12
N SER A 501 30.26 -3.86 -18.97
CA SER A 501 30.25 -4.81 -20.10
C SER A 501 29.11 -4.52 -21.10
N ALA A 502 28.03 -3.89 -20.64
CA ALA A 502 26.88 -3.47 -21.46
C ALA A 502 27.03 -2.06 -22.06
N GLY A 503 28.18 -1.39 -21.87
CA GLY A 503 28.45 -0.04 -22.37
C GLY A 503 27.90 1.08 -21.49
N LEU A 504 27.67 0.79 -20.20
CA LEU A 504 27.14 1.72 -19.22
C LEU A 504 28.19 2.04 -18.16
N ALA A 505 27.95 3.06 -17.35
CA ALA A 505 28.77 3.36 -16.18
C ALA A 505 27.87 3.84 -15.04
N VAL A 506 28.34 3.66 -13.81
CA VAL A 506 27.68 4.20 -12.61
C VAL A 506 28.39 5.46 -12.18
N THR A 507 27.61 6.51 -11.91
CA THR A 507 28.11 7.80 -11.46
C THR A 507 27.46 8.22 -10.15
N ARG A 508 28.20 8.94 -9.31
CA ARG A 508 27.77 9.43 -8.00
C ARG A 508 28.14 10.89 -7.80
#